data_AF-A0A954FLR6-F1
#
_entry.id   AF-A0A954FLR6-F1
#
_cell.length_a   1.000
_cell.length_b   1.000
_cell.length_c   1.000
_cell.angle_alpha   90.00
_cell.angle_beta   90.00
_cell.angle_gamma   90.00
#
_symmetry.space_group_name_H-M   'P 1'
#
loop_
_entity.id
_entity.type
_entity.pdbx_description
1 polymer ?
#
loop_
_entity_poly.entity_id
_entity_poly.type
_entity_poly.pdbx_seq_one_letter_code
_entity_poly.pdbx_strand_id
1 'polypeptide(L)'
;MTTLQRIDAMKYWILSALACGLCLINIWHTWHDVHLYGGTDLRVRVVGARALLRGINPYKIKDTKDLDPALRDPDQESLSRCTYHPTLLLFYAPLASLSYPAQRMIWAALEWCALGGSVALLSFCLKSNNLRFWFCVAAVGLFGGAPFWRLHVERGQYYIFVVLLISVGMLLLLRTKYSIAAGIAFGFAICLRPTAICFVLPLLAG
;
A
#
# COMPACT_ATOMS: atom_id res chain seq x y z
N MET A 1 28.64 -29.70 12.29
CA MET A 1 27.18 -29.50 12.09
C MET A 1 26.53 -30.87 12.12
N THR A 2 25.66 -31.14 13.10
CA THR A 2 25.02 -32.45 13.26
C THR A 2 23.98 -32.70 12.15
N THR A 3 23.61 -33.95 11.89
CA THR A 3 22.58 -34.31 10.89
C THR A 3 21.27 -33.56 11.13
N LEU A 4 20.87 -33.39 12.41
CA LEU A 4 19.70 -32.61 12.81
C LEU A 4 19.81 -31.13 12.42
N GLN A 5 20.98 -30.49 12.64
CA GLN A 5 21.19 -29.09 12.25
C GLN A 5 21.12 -28.90 10.72
N ARG A 6 21.56 -29.88 9.92
CA ARG A 6 21.43 -29.83 8.46
C ARG A 6 19.97 -29.94 8.00
N ILE A 7 19.20 -30.84 8.62
CA ILE A 7 17.78 -31.03 8.31
C ILE A 7 17.01 -29.74 8.61
N ASP A 8 17.27 -29.09 9.74
CA ASP A 8 16.61 -27.85 10.09
C ASP A 8 16.99 -26.71 9.15
N ALA A 9 18.28 -26.53 8.85
CA ALA A 9 18.73 -25.55 7.86
C ALA A 9 18.05 -25.74 6.49
N MET A 10 17.91 -26.98 6.03
CA MET A 10 17.25 -27.30 4.76
C MET A 10 15.77 -26.88 4.75
N LYS A 11 15.04 -27.04 5.87
CA LYS A 11 13.64 -26.59 5.99
C LYS A 11 13.52 -25.07 5.80
N TYR A 12 14.39 -24.28 6.43
CA TYR A 12 14.38 -22.82 6.28
C TYR A 12 14.57 -22.38 4.82
N TRP A 13 15.49 -23.03 4.09
CA TRP A 13 15.74 -22.74 2.69
C TRP A 13 14.55 -23.09 1.79
N ILE A 14 13.99 -24.29 1.94
CA ILE A 14 12.84 -24.73 1.13
C ILE A 14 11.65 -23.79 1.31
N LEU A 15 11.34 -23.44 2.56
CA LEU A 15 10.20 -22.57 2.86
C LEU A 15 10.40 -21.15 2.36
N SER A 16 11.62 -20.62 2.47
CA SER A 16 11.97 -19.31 1.91
C SER A 16 11.85 -19.30 0.39
N ALA A 17 12.38 -20.34 -0.27
CA ALA A 17 12.31 -20.47 -1.73
C ALA A 17 10.85 -20.56 -2.21
N LEU A 18 10.01 -21.33 -1.51
CA LEU A 18 8.59 -21.41 -1.83
C LEU A 18 7.87 -20.07 -1.65
N ALA A 19 8.07 -19.39 -0.52
CA ALA A 19 7.46 -18.08 -0.26
C ALA A 19 7.89 -17.03 -1.29
N CYS A 20 9.19 -16.96 -1.60
CA CYS A 20 9.71 -16.07 -2.64
C CYS A 20 9.17 -16.44 -4.02
N GLY A 21 9.11 -17.73 -4.36
CA GLY A 21 8.56 -18.20 -5.64
C GLY A 21 7.11 -17.78 -5.84
N LEU A 22 6.25 -17.98 -4.83
CA LEU A 22 4.85 -17.55 -4.86
C LEU A 22 4.72 -16.02 -5.00
N CYS A 23 5.52 -15.27 -4.25
CA CYS A 23 5.53 -13.81 -4.32
C CYS A 23 5.97 -13.31 -5.70
N LEU A 24 7.04 -13.88 -6.28
CA LEU A 24 7.53 -13.51 -7.61
C LEU A 24 6.52 -13.82 -8.72
N ILE A 25 5.86 -14.97 -8.66
CA ILE A 25 4.77 -15.31 -9.58
C ILE A 25 3.64 -14.27 -9.46
N ASN A 26 3.30 -13.86 -8.25
CA ASN A 26 2.25 -12.87 -8.03
C ASN A 26 2.66 -11.46 -8.49
N ILE A 27 3.92 -11.06 -8.33
CA ILE A 27 4.49 -9.83 -8.89
C ILE A 27 4.34 -9.84 -10.42
N TRP A 28 4.71 -10.94 -11.07
CA TRP A 28 4.58 -11.09 -12.53
C TRP A 28 3.13 -10.91 -12.99
N HIS A 29 2.19 -11.62 -12.35
CA HIS A 29 0.76 -11.48 -12.66
C HIS A 29 0.22 -10.08 -12.37
N THR A 30 0.70 -9.44 -11.31
CA THR A 30 0.31 -8.06 -10.99
C THR A 30 0.74 -7.10 -12.09
N TRP A 31 1.98 -7.24 -12.60
CA TRP A 31 2.43 -6.42 -13.72
C TRP A 31 1.59 -6.63 -14.97
N HIS A 32 1.29 -7.88 -15.32
CA HIS A 32 0.39 -8.17 -16.43
C HIS A 32 -0.99 -7.48 -16.26
N ASP A 33 -1.59 -7.59 -15.08
CA ASP A 33 -2.91 -7.01 -14.79
C ASP A 33 -2.93 -5.48 -14.79
N VAL A 34 -1.87 -4.85 -14.31
CA VAL A 34 -1.72 -3.39 -14.32
C VAL A 34 -1.62 -2.84 -15.75
N HIS A 35 -1.24 -3.66 -16.74
CA HIS A 35 -1.31 -3.26 -18.15
C HIS A 35 -2.67 -3.56 -18.78
N LEU A 36 -3.32 -4.65 -18.38
CA LEU A 36 -4.54 -5.15 -19.02
C LEU A 36 -5.82 -4.45 -18.54
N TYR A 37 -5.96 -4.24 -17.24
CA TYR A 37 -7.19 -3.72 -16.64
C TYR A 37 -7.17 -2.20 -16.49
N GLY A 38 -8.20 -1.57 -15.93
CA GLY A 38 -8.30 -0.10 -15.84
C GLY A 38 -7.83 0.52 -14.52
N GLY A 39 -7.71 -0.26 -13.44
CA GLY A 39 -7.39 0.27 -12.11
C GLY A 39 -8.49 1.20 -11.58
N THR A 40 -9.72 0.68 -11.49
CA THR A 40 -10.93 1.47 -11.21
C THR A 40 -10.81 2.39 -10.00
N ASP A 41 -10.22 1.93 -8.89
CA ASP A 41 -10.14 2.74 -7.66
C ASP A 41 -9.08 3.84 -7.77
N LEU A 42 -7.97 3.57 -8.46
CA LEU A 42 -6.95 4.57 -8.73
C LEU A 42 -7.51 5.72 -9.58
N ARG A 43 -8.28 5.39 -10.63
CA ARG A 43 -8.81 6.37 -11.57
C ARG A 43 -9.58 7.48 -10.86
N VAL A 44 -10.51 7.09 -10.00
CA VAL A 44 -11.37 8.02 -9.26
C VAL A 44 -10.53 8.96 -8.38
N ARG A 45 -9.50 8.45 -7.71
CA ARG A 45 -8.62 9.23 -6.81
C ARG A 45 -7.74 10.20 -7.59
N VAL A 46 -7.20 9.77 -8.72
CA VAL A 46 -6.38 10.59 -9.61
C VAL A 46 -7.20 11.73 -10.22
N VAL A 47 -8.39 11.43 -10.72
CA VAL A 47 -9.32 12.44 -11.25
C VAL A 47 -9.69 13.44 -10.15
N GLY A 48 -10.03 12.96 -8.95
CA GLY A 48 -10.29 13.81 -7.79
C GLY A 48 -9.10 14.69 -7.41
N ALA A 49 -7.88 14.15 -7.41
CA ALA A 49 -6.66 14.90 -7.12
C ALA A 49 -6.39 15.99 -8.17
N ARG A 50 -6.53 15.68 -9.47
CA ARG A 50 -6.37 16.64 -10.56
C ARG A 50 -7.38 17.78 -10.46
N ALA A 51 -8.62 17.46 -10.15
CA ALA A 51 -9.66 18.46 -9.97
C ALA A 51 -9.35 19.38 -8.79
N LEU A 52 -8.97 18.80 -7.66
CA LEU A 52 -8.59 19.54 -6.46
C LEU A 52 -7.45 20.52 -6.76
N LEU A 53 -6.41 20.08 -7.49
CA LEU A 53 -5.28 20.92 -7.90
C LEU A 53 -5.67 22.06 -8.86
N ARG A 54 -6.79 21.93 -9.57
CA ARG A 54 -7.33 22.95 -10.48
C ARG A 54 -8.37 23.86 -9.82
N GLY A 55 -8.58 23.74 -8.50
CA GLY A 55 -9.62 24.48 -7.78
C GLY A 55 -11.05 24.03 -8.12
N ILE A 56 -11.22 22.88 -8.76
CA ILE A 56 -12.52 22.30 -9.11
C ILE A 56 -12.96 21.41 -7.94
N ASN A 57 -14.22 21.49 -7.56
CA ASN A 57 -14.78 20.63 -6.52
C ASN A 57 -14.88 19.17 -7.02
N PRO A 58 -14.07 18.22 -6.48
CA PRO A 58 -14.00 16.85 -6.99
C PRO A 58 -15.30 16.06 -6.76
N TYR A 59 -16.10 16.47 -5.78
CA TYR A 59 -17.37 15.81 -5.41
C TYR A 59 -18.54 16.17 -6.35
N LYS A 60 -18.33 17.11 -7.29
CA LYS A 60 -19.38 17.62 -8.18
C LYS A 60 -19.09 17.42 -9.67
N ILE A 61 -17.99 16.75 -10.01
CA ILE A 61 -17.59 16.52 -11.40
C ILE A 61 -18.53 15.51 -12.06
N LYS A 62 -18.99 15.86 -13.25
CA LYS A 62 -19.73 14.96 -14.13
C LYS A 62 -18.84 14.66 -15.33
N ASP A 63 -18.67 13.39 -15.68
CA ASP A 63 -17.99 13.04 -16.93
C ASP A 63 -18.88 13.49 -18.10
N THR A 64 -18.42 14.49 -18.85
CA THR A 64 -19.06 14.99 -20.07
C THR A 64 -18.04 14.98 -21.20
N LYS A 65 -18.51 14.96 -22.45
CA LYS A 65 -17.60 14.96 -23.62
C LYS A 65 -16.77 16.24 -23.71
N ASP A 66 -17.26 17.35 -23.16
CA ASP A 66 -16.60 18.65 -23.15
C ASP A 66 -15.62 18.81 -21.97
N LEU A 67 -15.61 17.85 -21.02
CA LEU A 67 -14.68 17.87 -19.90
C LEU A 67 -13.26 17.58 -20.39
N ASP A 68 -12.28 18.28 -19.82
CA ASP A 68 -10.86 18.01 -20.08
C ASP A 68 -10.58 16.49 -19.95
N PRO A 69 -9.98 15.84 -20.97
CA PRO A 69 -9.65 14.42 -20.95
C PRO A 69 -8.92 13.94 -19.68
N ALA A 70 -8.12 14.80 -19.04
CA ALA A 70 -7.42 14.49 -17.80
C ALA A 70 -8.36 14.36 -16.58
N LEU A 71 -9.54 14.95 -16.63
CA LEU A 71 -10.56 14.91 -15.58
C LEU A 71 -11.68 13.89 -15.88
N ARG A 72 -11.61 13.19 -17.00
CA ARG A 72 -12.60 12.19 -17.37
C ARG A 72 -12.40 10.90 -16.60
N ASP A 73 -13.51 10.29 -16.18
CA ASP A 73 -13.56 8.94 -15.62
C ASP A 73 -14.51 8.10 -16.47
N PRO A 74 -14.00 7.20 -17.34
CA PRO A 74 -14.85 6.44 -18.26
C PRO A 74 -15.79 5.46 -17.54
N ASP A 75 -15.50 5.12 -16.29
CA ASP A 75 -16.33 4.25 -15.46
C ASP A 75 -17.44 5.04 -14.73
N GLN A 76 -17.56 6.35 -14.97
CA GLN A 76 -18.55 7.23 -14.35
C GLN A 76 -19.81 7.36 -15.23
N GLU A 77 -20.95 6.89 -14.71
CA GLU A 77 -22.21 6.93 -15.47
C GLU A 77 -22.98 8.26 -15.37
N SER A 78 -22.99 8.93 -14.19
CA SER A 78 -23.82 10.16 -14.03
C SER A 78 -23.41 11.09 -12.88
N LEU A 79 -22.98 10.54 -11.74
CA LEU A 79 -22.55 11.29 -10.54
C LEU A 79 -21.07 11.10 -10.28
N SER A 80 -20.42 12.09 -9.64
CA SER A 80 -19.02 11.95 -9.25
C SER A 80 -18.85 10.72 -8.36
N ARG A 81 -17.90 9.86 -8.74
CA ARG A 81 -17.51 8.69 -7.94
C ARG A 81 -16.56 9.05 -6.80
N CYS A 82 -16.06 10.29 -6.77
CA CYS A 82 -15.14 10.74 -5.75
C CYS A 82 -15.85 10.88 -4.41
N THR A 83 -15.64 9.92 -3.51
CA THR A 83 -16.11 9.93 -2.11
C THR A 83 -14.96 10.06 -1.11
N TYR A 84 -13.75 10.25 -1.62
CA TYR A 84 -12.51 10.28 -0.83
C TYR A 84 -12.28 11.65 -0.20
N HIS A 85 -11.79 11.67 1.04
CA HIS A 85 -11.50 12.91 1.76
C HIS A 85 -10.31 13.67 1.15
N PRO A 86 -10.21 15.00 1.35
CA PRO A 86 -9.21 15.83 0.69
C PRO A 86 -7.76 15.40 0.95
N THR A 87 -7.44 14.95 2.16
CA THR A 87 -6.08 14.48 2.50
C THR A 87 -5.64 13.29 1.65
N LEU A 88 -6.55 12.36 1.34
CA LEU A 88 -6.23 11.25 0.45
C LEU A 88 -6.06 11.74 -0.98
N LEU A 89 -6.86 12.69 -1.45
CA LEU A 89 -6.67 13.27 -2.78
C LEU A 89 -5.32 13.99 -2.91
N LEU A 90 -4.89 14.72 -1.88
CA LEU A 90 -3.56 15.34 -1.82
C LEU A 90 -2.43 14.31 -1.80
N PHE A 91 -2.65 13.12 -1.26
CA PHE A 91 -1.68 12.03 -1.33
C PHE A 91 -1.41 11.56 -2.76
N TYR A 92 -2.41 11.63 -3.65
CA TYR A 92 -2.26 11.32 -5.08
C TYR A 92 -1.78 12.51 -5.93
N ALA A 93 -1.80 13.73 -5.38
CA ALA A 93 -1.43 14.94 -6.10
C ALA A 93 -0.03 14.91 -6.77
N PRO A 94 1.03 14.34 -6.14
CA PRO A 94 2.35 14.29 -6.77
C PRO A 94 2.40 13.54 -8.10
N LEU A 95 1.48 12.60 -8.33
CA LEU A 95 1.41 11.83 -9.57
C LEU A 95 0.37 12.37 -10.56
N ALA A 96 -0.46 13.34 -10.14
CA ALA A 96 -1.62 13.79 -10.88
C ALA A 96 -1.28 14.40 -12.25
N SER A 97 -0.09 14.98 -12.44
CA SER A 97 0.36 15.56 -13.71
C SER A 97 0.77 14.52 -14.77
N LEU A 98 1.08 13.28 -14.35
CA LEU A 98 1.56 12.23 -15.25
C LEU A 98 0.42 11.65 -16.09
N SER A 99 0.73 10.96 -17.18
CA SER A 99 -0.26 10.18 -17.92
C SER A 99 -0.81 9.05 -17.04
N TYR A 100 -2.10 8.70 -17.22
CA TYR A 100 -2.73 7.67 -16.39
C TYR A 100 -2.02 6.30 -16.45
N PRO A 101 -1.54 5.80 -17.60
CA PRO A 101 -0.75 4.57 -17.66
C PRO A 101 0.55 4.66 -16.84
N ALA A 102 1.26 5.78 -16.90
CA ALA A 102 2.47 5.99 -16.11
C ALA A 102 2.17 5.99 -14.60
N GLN A 103 1.08 6.65 -14.19
CA GLN A 103 0.66 6.64 -12.79
C GLN A 103 0.37 5.24 -12.28
N ARG A 104 -0.28 4.39 -13.08
CA ARG A 104 -0.56 3.00 -12.70
C ARG A 104 0.71 2.20 -12.46
N MET A 105 1.67 2.32 -13.36
CA MET A 105 2.96 1.63 -13.24
C MET A 105 3.74 2.09 -12.02
N ILE A 106 3.81 3.41 -11.81
CA ILE A 106 4.50 4.00 -10.65
C ILE A 106 3.79 3.59 -9.36
N TRP A 107 2.46 3.67 -9.33
CA TRP A 107 1.68 3.32 -8.14
C TRP A 107 1.84 1.85 -7.76
N ALA A 108 1.79 0.94 -8.74
CA ALA A 108 2.01 -0.47 -8.51
C ALA A 108 3.43 -0.75 -7.96
N ALA A 109 4.46 -0.08 -8.49
CA ALA A 109 5.82 -0.17 -7.94
C ALA A 109 5.86 0.34 -6.49
N LEU A 110 5.25 1.50 -6.21
CA LEU A 110 5.19 2.09 -4.88
C LEU A 110 4.48 1.17 -3.88
N GLU A 111 3.39 0.50 -4.27
CA GLU A 111 2.69 -0.45 -3.41
C GLU A 111 3.56 -1.67 -3.04
N TRP A 112 4.26 -2.26 -4.02
CA TRP A 112 5.21 -3.36 -3.76
C TRP A 112 6.38 -2.92 -2.88
N CYS A 113 6.94 -1.74 -3.13
CA CYS A 113 7.97 -1.16 -2.28
C CYS A 113 7.45 -0.90 -0.86
N ALA A 114 6.22 -0.41 -0.71
CA ALA A 114 5.57 -0.19 0.58
C ALA A 114 5.31 -1.51 1.33
N LEU A 115 4.95 -2.58 0.62
CA LEU A 115 4.84 -3.92 1.22
C LEU A 115 6.19 -4.40 1.73
N GLY A 116 7.23 -4.39 0.89
CA GLY A 116 8.58 -4.79 1.29
C GLY A 116 9.11 -3.96 2.47
N GLY A 117 8.91 -2.65 2.43
CA GLY A 117 9.26 -1.73 3.52
C GLY A 117 8.52 -2.04 4.82
N SER A 118 7.21 -2.28 4.75
CA SER A 118 6.39 -2.63 5.92
C SER A 118 6.86 -3.94 6.55
N VAL A 119 7.10 -4.98 5.75
CA VAL A 119 7.60 -6.28 6.24
C VAL A 119 8.98 -6.11 6.88
N ALA A 120 9.89 -5.38 6.24
CA ALA A 120 11.21 -5.14 6.80
C ALA A 120 11.14 -4.41 8.15
N LEU A 121 10.39 -3.31 8.24
CA LEU A 121 10.25 -2.51 9.46
C LEU A 121 9.58 -3.30 10.60
N LEU A 122 8.52 -4.04 10.31
CA LEU A 122 7.84 -4.87 11.31
C LEU A 122 8.71 -6.04 11.76
N SER A 123 9.54 -6.61 10.89
CA SER A 123 10.50 -7.65 11.30
C SER A 123 11.49 -7.11 12.35
N PHE A 124 11.92 -5.85 12.24
CA PHE A 124 12.79 -5.23 13.24
C PHE A 124 12.11 -5.01 14.59
N CYS A 125 10.77 -5.00 14.63
CA CYS A 125 10.01 -4.91 15.88
C CYS A 125 10.02 -6.23 16.67
N LEU A 126 10.35 -7.35 16.03
CA LEU A 126 10.40 -8.67 16.68
C LEU A 126 11.78 -8.90 17.32
N LYS A 127 11.82 -9.46 18.54
CA LYS A 127 13.08 -9.71 19.27
C LYS A 127 13.82 -10.98 18.84
N SER A 128 13.10 -12.04 18.46
CA SER A 128 13.66 -13.34 18.13
C SER A 128 13.95 -13.49 16.63
N ASN A 129 15.14 -13.94 16.27
CA ASN A 129 15.51 -14.24 14.87
C ASN A 129 14.60 -15.30 14.25
N ASN A 130 14.16 -16.29 15.05
CA ASN A 130 13.22 -17.30 14.57
C ASN A 130 11.85 -16.68 14.25
N LEU A 131 11.33 -15.81 15.12
CA LEU A 131 10.07 -15.09 14.87
C LEU A 131 10.19 -14.17 13.66
N ARG A 132 11.32 -13.47 13.49
CA ARG A 132 11.60 -12.64 12.30
C ARG A 132 11.55 -13.47 11.03
N PHE A 133 12.22 -14.62 11.01
CA PHE A 133 12.20 -15.53 9.88
C PHE A 133 10.77 -15.95 9.53
N TRP A 134 10.02 -16.49 10.50
CA TRP A 134 8.67 -16.98 10.25
C TRP A 134 7.69 -15.87 9.87
N PHE A 135 7.83 -14.68 10.46
CA PHE A 135 7.09 -13.50 10.06
C PHE A 135 7.37 -13.12 8.61
N CYS A 136 8.64 -13.06 8.19
CA CYS A 136 9.01 -12.73 6.81
C CYS A 136 8.50 -13.78 5.82
N VAL A 137 8.65 -15.07 6.13
CA VAL A 137 8.14 -16.16 5.28
C VAL A 137 6.62 -16.08 5.14
N ALA A 138 5.90 -15.88 6.26
CA ALA A 138 4.45 -15.73 6.23
C ALA A 138 4.02 -14.48 5.46
N ALA A 139 4.66 -13.33 5.69
CA ALA A 139 4.31 -12.09 5.01
C ALA A 139 4.61 -12.15 3.51
N VAL A 140 5.78 -12.63 3.11
CA VAL A 140 6.15 -12.75 1.68
C VAL A 140 5.31 -13.82 0.99
N GLY A 141 5.15 -14.99 1.60
CA GLY A 141 4.42 -16.11 1.01
C GLY A 141 2.90 -15.94 1.02
N LEU A 142 2.31 -15.67 2.19
CA LEU A 142 0.85 -15.61 2.35
C LEU A 142 0.26 -14.24 1.97
N PHE A 143 0.97 -13.14 2.22
CA PHE A 143 0.46 -11.82 1.86
C PHE A 143 0.94 -11.43 0.45
N GLY A 144 2.25 -11.42 0.23
CA GLY A 144 2.85 -11.10 -1.08
C GLY A 144 2.46 -12.09 -2.19
N GLY A 145 2.34 -13.38 -1.88
CA GLY A 145 1.95 -14.41 -2.84
C GLY A 145 0.44 -14.56 -3.05
N ALA A 146 -0.42 -13.86 -2.30
CA ALA A 146 -1.86 -14.10 -2.36
C ALA A 146 -2.59 -13.32 -3.47
N PRO A 147 -3.68 -13.88 -4.03
CA PRO A 147 -4.48 -13.21 -5.06
C PRO A 147 -5.08 -11.88 -4.63
N PHE A 148 -5.46 -11.74 -3.35
CA PHE A 148 -6.05 -10.49 -2.86
C PHE A 148 -5.05 -9.32 -2.94
N TRP A 149 -3.76 -9.58 -2.74
CA TRP A 149 -2.71 -8.56 -2.83
C TRP A 149 -2.52 -8.11 -4.28
N ARG A 150 -2.51 -9.04 -5.23
CA ARG A 150 -2.51 -8.72 -6.66
C ARG A 150 -3.70 -7.83 -7.05
N LEU A 151 -4.91 -8.16 -6.61
CA LEU A 151 -6.10 -7.35 -6.86
C LEU A 151 -6.08 -6.01 -6.12
N HIS A 152 -5.37 -5.92 -4.99
CA HIS A 152 -5.16 -4.66 -4.28
C HIS A 152 -4.33 -3.69 -5.13
N VAL A 153 -3.22 -4.20 -5.68
CA VAL A 153 -2.29 -3.43 -6.51
C VAL A 153 -2.89 -3.08 -7.87
N GLU A 154 -3.58 -4.02 -8.54
CA GLU A 154 -4.24 -3.76 -9.83
C GLU A 154 -5.21 -2.58 -9.75
N ARG A 155 -6.03 -2.57 -8.70
CA ARG A 155 -7.03 -1.51 -8.43
C ARG A 155 -6.38 -0.20 -8.01
N GLY A 156 -5.13 -0.22 -7.56
CA GLY A 156 -4.36 0.92 -7.05
C GLY A 156 -4.84 1.39 -5.68
N GLN A 157 -4.98 0.47 -4.75
CA GLN A 157 -5.40 0.75 -3.38
C GLN A 157 -4.28 1.44 -2.57
N TYR A 158 -4.63 2.14 -1.49
CA TYR A 158 -3.64 2.90 -0.70
C TYR A 158 -3.35 2.31 0.68
N TYR A 159 -4.02 1.22 1.06
CA TYR A 159 -3.98 0.74 2.44
C TYR A 159 -2.59 0.25 2.86
N ILE A 160 -1.75 -0.21 1.92
CA ILE A 160 -0.38 -0.58 2.25
C ILE A 160 0.46 0.62 2.73
N PHE A 161 0.20 1.82 2.24
CA PHE A 161 0.89 3.03 2.72
C PHE A 161 0.48 3.37 4.15
N VAL A 162 -0.77 3.09 4.53
CA VAL A 162 -1.23 3.21 5.92
C VAL A 162 -0.48 2.20 6.81
N VAL A 163 -0.33 0.95 6.36
CA VAL A 163 0.46 -0.07 7.07
C VAL A 163 1.92 0.35 7.19
N LEU A 164 2.52 0.91 6.14
CA LEU A 164 3.89 1.40 6.16
C LEU A 164 4.08 2.50 7.19
N LEU A 165 3.18 3.49 7.23
CA LEU A 165 3.22 4.58 8.21
C LEU A 165 3.08 4.06 9.65
N ILE A 166 2.15 3.12 9.88
CA ILE A 166 2.01 2.46 11.19
C ILE A 166 3.31 1.71 11.56
N SER A 167 3.91 1.00 10.60
CA SER A 167 5.16 0.24 10.80
C SER A 167 6.32 1.15 11.17
N VAL A 168 6.44 2.32 10.52
CA VAL A 168 7.41 3.36 10.86
C VAL A 168 7.17 3.87 12.28
N GLY A 169 5.93 4.23 12.62
CA GLY A 169 5.59 4.71 13.96
C GLY A 169 5.91 3.69 15.07
N MET A 170 5.58 2.42 14.83
CA MET A 170 5.89 1.33 15.76
C MET A 170 7.39 1.18 16.00
N LEU A 171 8.19 1.15 14.93
CA LEU A 171 9.64 1.01 15.07
C LEU A 171 10.26 2.21 15.83
N LEU A 172 9.76 3.42 15.58
CA LEU A 172 10.22 4.62 16.27
C LEU A 172 9.88 4.61 17.76
N LEU A 173 8.68 4.16 18.14
CA LEU A 173 8.30 4.00 19.56
C LEU A 173 9.14 2.94 20.27
N LEU A 174 9.49 1.85 19.59
CA LEU A 174 10.36 0.82 20.18
C LEU A 174 11.79 1.31 20.43
N ARG A 175 12.25 2.32 19.68
CA ARG A 175 13.58 2.94 19.87
C ARG A 175 13.57 4.09 20.85
N THR A 176 12.44 4.80 20.96
CA THR A 176 12.32 6.03 21.75
C THR A 176 10.94 6.09 22.40
N LYS A 177 10.90 6.21 23.74
CA LYS A 177 9.66 6.19 24.53
C LYS A 177 8.66 7.29 24.13
N TYR A 178 9.17 8.46 23.74
CA TYR A 178 8.36 9.58 23.26
C TYR A 178 8.94 10.08 21.95
N SER A 179 8.23 9.85 20.85
CA SER A 179 8.71 10.19 19.51
C SER A 179 7.68 11.04 18.79
N ILE A 180 7.98 12.33 18.62
CA ILE A 180 7.19 13.22 17.77
C ILE A 180 7.12 12.66 16.34
N ALA A 181 8.22 12.07 15.85
CA ALA A 181 8.27 11.44 14.54
C ALA A 181 7.29 10.25 14.42
N ALA A 182 7.15 9.43 15.47
CA ALA A 182 6.13 8.38 15.50
C ALA A 182 4.72 8.97 15.49
N GLY A 183 4.48 10.02 16.27
CA GLY A 183 3.21 10.75 16.28
C GLY A 183 2.84 11.32 14.91
N ILE A 184 3.81 11.87 14.17
CA ILE A 184 3.63 12.34 12.80
C ILE A 184 3.25 11.17 11.87
N ALA A 185 3.97 10.04 11.95
CA ALA A 185 3.66 8.88 11.12
C ALA A 185 2.24 8.34 11.36
N PHE A 186 1.85 8.19 12.63
CA PHE A 186 0.49 7.78 12.99
C PHE A 186 -0.57 8.82 12.60
N GLY A 187 -0.27 10.11 12.77
CA GLY A 187 -1.14 11.21 12.35
C GLY A 187 -1.42 11.13 10.85
N PHE A 188 -0.39 10.96 10.02
CA PHE A 188 -0.58 10.75 8.58
C PHE A 188 -1.40 9.49 8.27
N ALA A 189 -1.17 8.38 8.97
CA ALA A 189 -1.95 7.15 8.78
C ALA A 189 -3.45 7.39 9.06
N ILE A 190 -3.78 8.11 10.14
CA ILE A 190 -5.15 8.50 10.51
C ILE A 190 -5.72 9.48 9.48
N CYS A 191 -4.94 10.46 9.03
CA CYS A 191 -5.38 11.40 8.01
C CYS A 191 -5.66 10.73 6.67
N LEU A 192 -4.94 9.66 6.30
CA LEU A 192 -5.21 8.86 5.11
C LEU A 192 -6.37 7.88 5.29
N ARG A 193 -6.59 7.39 6.51
CA ARG A 193 -7.66 6.48 6.86
C ARG A 193 -8.09 6.70 8.31
N PRO A 194 -9.17 7.46 8.59
CA PRO A 194 -9.56 7.82 9.95
C PRO A 194 -9.74 6.62 10.89
N THR A 195 -10.20 5.48 10.37
CA THR A 195 -10.35 4.23 11.14
C THR A 195 -9.02 3.66 11.64
N ALA A 196 -7.87 4.15 11.15
CA ALA A 196 -6.55 3.75 11.65
C ALA A 196 -6.33 4.18 13.11
N ILE A 197 -7.11 5.14 13.62
CA ILE A 197 -7.05 5.56 15.03
C ILE A 197 -7.22 4.37 16.00
N CYS A 198 -8.03 3.37 15.63
CA CYS A 198 -8.26 2.17 16.44
C CYS A 198 -6.98 1.36 16.68
N PHE A 199 -6.00 1.42 15.78
CA PHE A 199 -4.70 0.75 15.95
C PHE A 199 -3.72 1.59 16.77
N VAL A 200 -3.89 2.91 16.79
CA VAL A 200 -2.97 3.84 17.46
C VAL A 200 -3.36 4.03 18.93
N LEU A 201 -4.65 4.06 19.26
CA LEU A 201 -5.14 4.31 20.62
C LEU A 201 -4.53 3.37 21.69
N PRO A 202 -4.44 2.04 21.47
CA PRO A 202 -3.83 1.15 22.47
C PRO A 202 -2.35 1.47 22.74
N LEU A 203 -1.65 2.06 21.77
CA LEU A 203 -0.23 2.42 21.89
C LEU A 203 -0.01 3.72 22.67
N LEU A 204 -1.06 4.54 22.83
CA LEU A 204 -1.02 5.78 23.63
C LEU A 204 -1.39 5.52 25.10
N ALA A 205 -2.06 4.40 25.39
CA ALA A 205 -2.53 4.05 26.72
C ALA A 205 -1.50 3.25 27.56
N GLY A 206 -0.40 2.79 26.96
CA GLY A 206 0.69 2.05 27.62
C GLY A 206 1.98 2.86 27.70
#